data_AF-A0A2V8WF30-F1
#
_entry.id   AF-A0A2V8WF30-F1
#
_cell.length_a   1.000
_cell.length_b   1.000
_cell.length_c   1.000
_cell.angle_alpha   90.00
_cell.angle_beta   90.00
_cell.angle_gamma   90.00
#
_symmetry.space_group_name_H-M   'P 1'
#
loop_
_entity.id
_entity.type
_entity.pdbx_description
1 polymer ?
#
loop_
_entity_poly.entity_id
_entity_poly.type
_entity_poly.pdbx_seq_one_letter_code
_entity_poly.pdbx_strand_id
1 'polypeptide(L)'
;MRIVIKFAGALLEDDATVRSLARQVAALAQQGHEILVVHGGGRLFTATLKRMAIESKFVAGLRVTDREARDVAVMVFAGLLNKKLAAAISVEGQPAIGISAADARCFLAEPMVHNEVEGGLGFV
;
A
#
# COMPACT_ATOMS: atom_id res chain seq x y z
N MET A 1 -2.17 -23.23 -5.62
CA MET A 1 -1.75 -22.81 -4.25
C MET A 1 -2.04 -21.34 -4.08
N ARG A 2 -2.29 -20.88 -2.85
CA ARG A 2 -2.47 -19.47 -2.50
C ARG A 2 -1.14 -18.86 -2.07
N ILE A 3 -0.76 -17.72 -2.65
CA ILE A 3 0.51 -17.05 -2.38
C ILE A 3 0.23 -15.59 -2.04
N VAL A 4 0.72 -15.14 -0.88
CA VAL A 4 0.70 -13.73 -0.48
C VAL A 4 2.10 -13.16 -0.63
N ILE A 5 2.24 -12.09 -1.41
CA ILE A 5 3.53 -11.45 -1.68
C ILE A 5 3.49 -10.03 -1.15
N LYS A 6 4.40 -9.70 -0.23
CA LYS A 6 4.54 -8.33 0.29
C LYS A 6 5.63 -7.59 -0.46
N PHE A 7 5.26 -6.59 -1.25
CA PHE A 7 6.22 -5.66 -1.85
C PHE A 7 6.56 -4.52 -0.90
N ALA A 8 7.86 -4.25 -0.78
CA ALA A 8 8.35 -3.04 -0.16
C ALA A 8 7.94 -1.84 -1.04
N GLY A 9 7.33 -0.82 -0.43
CA GLY A 9 6.78 0.31 -1.18
C GLY A 9 7.82 1.08 -2.01
N ALA A 10 9.09 1.09 -1.57
CA ALA A 10 10.19 1.71 -2.30
C ALA A 10 10.41 1.10 -3.70
N LEU A 11 10.08 -0.18 -3.90
CA LEU A 11 10.19 -0.86 -5.19
C LEU A 11 9.15 -0.36 -6.20
N LEU A 12 8.08 0.27 -5.73
CA LEU A 12 6.99 0.72 -6.60
C LEU A 12 7.23 2.12 -7.19
N GLU A 13 8.32 2.77 -6.80
CA GLU A 13 8.67 4.11 -7.29
C GLU A 13 9.43 4.08 -8.62
N ASP A 14 10.11 2.98 -8.94
CA ASP A 14 10.79 2.77 -10.21
C ASP A 14 9.95 1.95 -11.19
N ASP A 15 9.69 2.49 -12.38
CA ASP A 15 8.81 1.87 -13.37
C ASP A 15 9.39 0.58 -13.96
N ALA A 16 10.72 0.48 -14.09
CA ALA A 16 11.36 -0.73 -14.60
C ALA A 16 11.21 -1.88 -13.58
N THR A 17 11.40 -1.59 -12.31
CA THR A 17 11.17 -2.52 -11.19
C THR A 17 9.71 -2.95 -11.13
N VAL A 18 8.74 -2.02 -11.23
CA VAL A 18 7.31 -2.36 -11.24
C VAL A 18 6.96 -3.30 -12.39
N ARG A 19 7.45 -3.05 -13.61
CA ARG A 19 7.24 -3.94 -14.76
C ARG A 19 7.85 -5.32 -14.53
N SER A 20 9.07 -5.39 -13.98
CA SER A 20 9.71 -6.67 -13.65
C SER A 20 8.93 -7.47 -12.61
N LEU A 21 8.43 -6.82 -11.56
CA LEU A 21 7.59 -7.45 -10.54
C LEU A 21 6.24 -7.90 -11.11
N ALA A 22 5.61 -7.08 -11.95
CA ALA A 22 4.35 -7.42 -12.60
C ALA A 22 4.48 -8.68 -13.47
N ARG A 23 5.56 -8.81 -14.25
CA ARG A 23 5.86 -10.01 -15.04
C ARG A 23 5.96 -11.27 -14.18
N GLN A 24 6.66 -11.17 -13.06
CA GLN A 24 6.82 -12.31 -12.15
C GLN A 24 5.49 -12.72 -11.51
N VAL A 25 4.69 -11.75 -11.07
CA VAL A 25 3.34 -12.00 -10.53
C VAL A 25 2.44 -12.63 -11.59
N ALA A 26 2.46 -12.11 -12.82
CA ALA A 26 1.67 -12.63 -13.93
C ALA A 26 2.09 -14.07 -14.29
N ALA A 27 3.39 -14.36 -14.31
CA ALA A 27 3.90 -15.70 -14.57
C ALA A 27 3.42 -16.72 -13.51
N LEU A 28 3.43 -16.34 -12.23
CA LEU A 28 2.90 -17.20 -11.16
C LEU A 28 1.39 -17.43 -11.32
N ALA A 29 0.63 -16.39 -11.67
CA ALA A 29 -0.80 -16.53 -11.93
C ALA A 29 -1.09 -17.46 -13.13
N GLN A 30 -0.31 -17.35 -14.21
CA GLN A 30 -0.41 -18.23 -15.39
C GLN A 30 -0.11 -19.69 -15.07
N GLN A 31 0.70 -19.97 -14.05
CA GLN A 31 0.97 -21.32 -13.54
C GLN A 31 -0.19 -21.88 -12.68
N GLY A 32 -1.29 -21.14 -12.52
CA GLY A 32 -2.46 -21.57 -11.74
C GLY A 32 -2.36 -21.27 -10.25
N HIS A 33 -1.46 -20.37 -9.83
CA HIS A 33 -1.41 -19.90 -8.45
C HIS A 33 -2.41 -18.75 -8.20
N GLU A 34 -3.07 -18.78 -7.05
CA GLU A 34 -3.93 -17.69 -6.59
C GLU A 34 -3.05 -16.67 -5.86
N ILE A 35 -2.87 -15.47 -6.44
CA ILE A 35 -1.92 -14.47 -5.94
C ILE A 35 -2.64 -13.32 -5.26
N LEU A 36 -2.20 -12.99 -4.04
CA LEU A 36 -2.52 -11.74 -3.36
C LEU A 36 -1.24 -10.92 -3.21
N VAL A 37 -1.21 -9.73 -3.80
CA VAL A 37 -0.09 -8.80 -3.61
C VAL A 37 -0.48 -7.73 -2.60
N VAL A 38 0.36 -7.57 -1.57
CA VAL A 38 0.24 -6.50 -0.56
C VAL A 38 1.38 -5.52 -0.77
N HIS A 39 1.12 -4.23 -0.66
CA HIS A 39 2.18 -3.21 -0.78
C HIS A 39 2.10 -2.17 0.33
N GLY A 40 3.20 -1.43 0.49
CA GLY A 40 3.22 -0.18 1.27
C GLY A 40 3.64 0.98 0.37
N GLY A 41 4.15 2.06 0.95
CA GLY A 41 4.61 3.22 0.18
C GLY A 41 5.20 4.35 1.02
N GLY A 42 5.84 4.04 2.16
CA GLY A 42 6.17 5.04 3.18
C GLY A 42 7.00 6.23 2.68
N ARG A 43 7.93 6.02 1.73
CA ARG A 43 8.75 7.08 1.15
C ARG A 43 7.92 8.04 0.30
N LEU A 44 7.15 7.53 -0.67
CA LEU A 44 6.21 8.35 -1.46
C LEU A 44 5.15 9.03 -0.58
N PHE A 45 4.65 8.35 0.45
CA PHE A 45 3.71 8.94 1.40
C PHE A 45 4.32 10.16 2.12
N THR A 46 5.52 9.99 2.69
CA THR A 46 6.26 11.10 3.34
C THR A 46 6.52 12.25 2.37
N ALA A 47 6.90 11.95 1.14
CA ALA A 47 7.15 12.96 0.11
C ALA A 47 5.86 13.73 -0.26
N THR A 48 4.72 13.03 -0.29
CA THR A 48 3.42 13.63 -0.61
C THR A 48 2.94 14.54 0.51
N LEU A 49 3.07 14.11 1.78
CA LEU A 49 2.79 14.97 2.94
C LEU A 49 3.62 16.25 2.90
N LYS A 50 4.93 16.12 2.66
CA LYS A 50 5.84 17.28 2.55
C LYS A 50 5.42 18.25 1.44
N ARG A 51 5.03 17.75 0.27
CA ARG A 51 4.52 18.57 -0.84
C ARG A 51 3.24 19.34 -0.49
N MET A 52 2.43 18.78 0.41
CA MET A 52 1.19 19.39 0.89
C MET A 52 1.39 20.24 2.16
N ALA A 53 2.64 20.46 2.57
CA ALA A 53 3.00 21.15 3.82
C ALA A 53 2.42 20.51 5.10
N ILE A 54 2.18 19.20 5.07
CA ILE A 54 1.74 18.41 6.24
C ILE A 54 2.97 17.79 6.90
N GLU A 55 3.18 18.07 8.19
CA GLU A 55 4.33 17.59 8.95
C GLU A 55 4.19 16.08 9.28
N SER A 56 5.28 15.34 9.11
CA SER A 56 5.34 13.93 9.51
C SER A 56 5.81 13.80 10.96
N LYS A 57 4.96 13.21 11.82
CA LYS A 57 5.29 12.94 13.23
C LYS A 57 5.42 11.43 13.47
N PHE A 58 6.37 11.04 14.32
CA PHE A 58 6.62 9.65 14.66
C PHE A 58 6.80 9.47 16.16
N VAL A 59 6.33 8.34 16.67
CA VAL A 59 6.49 7.89 18.07
C VAL A 59 6.86 6.41 18.02
N ALA A 60 7.98 6.04 18.66
CA ALA A 60 8.48 4.66 18.67
C ALA A 60 8.61 4.01 17.26
N GLY A 61 8.99 4.81 16.25
CA GLY A 61 9.11 4.34 14.85
C GLY A 61 7.79 4.22 14.09
N LEU A 62 6.66 4.46 14.76
CA LEU A 62 5.31 4.44 14.17
C LEU A 62 4.90 5.87 13.84
N ARG A 63 4.24 6.04 12.69
CA ARG A 63 3.79 7.36 12.25
C ARG A 63 2.50 7.74 12.98
N VAL A 64 2.46 8.95 13.50
CA VAL A 64 1.21 9.58 13.93
C VAL A 64 0.41 9.97 12.68
N THR A 65 -0.80 9.41 12.55
CA THR A 65 -1.65 9.54 11.37
C THR A 65 -2.93 10.27 11.75
N ASP A 66 -2.88 11.60 11.77
CA ASP A 66 -4.09 12.42 11.93
C ASP A 66 -4.99 12.37 10.68
N ARG A 67 -6.08 13.14 10.68
CA ARG A 67 -7.07 13.14 9.59
C ARG A 67 -6.44 13.48 8.23
N GLU A 68 -5.59 14.50 8.19
CA GLU A 68 -4.96 14.94 6.94
C GLU A 68 -3.95 13.90 6.46
N ALA A 69 -3.14 13.38 7.38
CA ALA A 69 -2.19 12.32 7.07
C ALA A 69 -2.89 11.05 6.56
N ARG A 70 -4.03 10.68 7.14
CA ARG A 70 -4.85 9.55 6.68
C ARG A 70 -5.36 9.76 5.26
N ASP A 71 -5.91 10.93 4.96
CA ASP A 71 -6.46 11.21 3.63
C ASP A 71 -5.36 11.13 2.56
N VAL A 72 -4.17 11.65 2.87
CA VAL A 72 -3.00 11.51 1.99
C VAL A 72 -2.54 10.05 1.90
N ALA A 73 -2.60 9.26 2.98
CA ALA A 73 -2.30 7.84 2.94
C ALA A 73 -3.23 7.10 1.96
N VAL A 74 -4.53 7.39 1.96
CA VAL A 74 -5.50 6.82 1.00
C VAL A 74 -5.15 7.22 -0.43
N MET A 75 -4.87 8.50 -0.68
CA MET A 75 -4.48 8.99 -2.01
C MET A 75 -3.25 8.27 -2.56
N VAL A 76 -2.23 8.07 -1.71
CA VAL A 76 -0.96 7.46 -2.13
C VAL A 76 -1.07 5.94 -2.23
N PHE A 77 -1.60 5.28 -1.21
CA PHE A 77 -1.65 3.82 -1.15
C PHE A 77 -2.74 3.25 -2.04
N ALA A 78 -4.02 3.60 -1.80
CA ALA A 78 -5.15 3.05 -2.55
C ALA A 78 -5.31 3.67 -3.96
N GLY A 79 -4.88 4.93 -4.12
CA GLY A 79 -4.86 5.61 -5.42
C GLY A 79 -3.60 5.27 -6.21
N LEU A 80 -2.56 6.08 -6.05
CA LEU A 80 -1.42 6.08 -6.96
C LEU A 80 -0.70 4.73 -7.05
N LEU A 81 -0.26 4.17 -5.92
CA LEU A 81 0.57 2.96 -5.92
C LEU A 81 -0.23 1.71 -6.28
N ASN A 82 -1.40 1.54 -5.70
CA ASN A 82 -2.27 0.39 -5.94
C ASN A 82 -2.71 0.31 -7.40
N LYS A 83 -3.14 1.44 -8.00
CA LYS A 83 -3.55 1.45 -9.41
C LYS A 83 -2.38 1.32 -10.37
N LYS A 84 -1.21 1.88 -10.05
CA LYS A 84 0.03 1.66 -10.81
C LYS A 84 0.38 0.17 -10.90
N LEU A 85 0.34 -0.53 -9.77
CA LEU A 85 0.67 -1.95 -9.72
C LEU A 85 -0.39 -2.83 -10.40
N ALA A 86 -1.67 -2.59 -10.14
CA ALA A 86 -2.76 -3.34 -10.78
C ALA A 86 -2.75 -3.16 -12.30
N ALA A 87 -2.52 -1.94 -12.80
CA ALA A 87 -2.39 -1.67 -14.22
C ALA A 87 -1.17 -2.41 -14.82
N ALA A 88 -0.02 -2.38 -14.14
CA ALA A 88 1.17 -3.07 -14.62
C ALA A 88 0.97 -4.59 -14.74
N ILE A 89 0.33 -5.23 -13.75
CA ILE A 89 0.00 -6.67 -13.82
C ILE A 89 -0.98 -6.95 -14.95
N SER A 90 -1.99 -6.09 -15.12
CA SER A 90 -2.99 -6.22 -16.20
C SER A 90 -2.38 -6.14 -17.59
N VAL A 91 -1.38 -5.28 -17.78
CA VAL A 91 -0.62 -5.17 -19.04
C VAL A 91 0.14 -6.46 -19.38
N GLU A 92 0.56 -7.23 -18.38
CA GLU A 92 1.24 -8.53 -18.57
C GLU A 92 0.25 -9.68 -18.83
N GLY A 93 -1.01 -9.36 -19.15
CA GLY A 93 -2.03 -10.31 -19.61
C GLY A 93 -2.74 -11.08 -18.49
N GLN A 94 -2.65 -10.61 -17.25
CA GLN A 94 -3.37 -11.19 -16.10
C GLN A 94 -4.28 -10.13 -15.46
N PRO A 95 -5.60 -10.36 -15.37
CA PRO A 95 -6.50 -9.36 -14.79
C PRO A 95 -6.14 -9.10 -13.32
N ALA A 96 -5.93 -7.84 -12.96
CA ALA A 96 -5.65 -7.44 -11.59
C ALA A 96 -6.62 -6.36 -11.11
N ILE A 97 -7.17 -6.57 -9.91
CA ILE A 97 -8.02 -5.59 -9.22
C ILE A 97 -7.24 -5.09 -8.01
N GLY A 98 -6.99 -3.79 -8.00
CA GLY A 98 -6.42 -3.13 -6.84
C GLY A 98 -7.51 -2.67 -5.87
N ILE A 99 -7.50 -3.22 -4.65
CA ILE A 99 -8.42 -2.88 -3.56
C ILE A 99 -7.66 -2.34 -2.34
N SER A 100 -8.42 -1.74 -1.43
CA SER A 100 -8.02 -1.28 -0.10
C SER A 100 -8.94 -1.89 0.97
N ALA A 101 -8.58 -1.74 2.24
CA ALA A 101 -9.40 -2.24 3.36
C ALA A 101 -10.83 -1.67 3.38
N ALA A 102 -11.02 -0.46 2.84
CA ALA A 102 -12.34 0.18 2.75
C ALA A 102 -13.27 -0.51 1.75
N ASP A 103 -12.73 -1.24 0.78
CA ASP A 103 -13.50 -1.92 -0.24
C ASP A 103 -14.16 -3.18 0.33
N ALA A 104 -15.49 -3.23 0.25
CA ALA A 104 -16.32 -4.36 0.69
C ALA A 104 -16.10 -4.82 2.15
N ARG A 105 -15.53 -3.96 3.00
CA ARG A 105 -15.12 -4.32 4.37
C ARG A 105 -14.23 -5.57 4.40
N CYS A 106 -13.40 -5.75 3.36
CA CYS A 106 -12.56 -6.94 3.19
C CYS A 106 -11.49 -7.08 4.28
N PHE A 107 -11.14 -5.97 4.93
CA PHE A 107 -10.28 -5.95 6.10
C PHE A 107 -10.83 -4.96 7.12
N LEU A 108 -11.03 -5.42 8.36
CA LEU A 108 -11.41 -4.58 9.48
C LEU A 108 -10.16 -4.26 10.29
N ALA A 109 -10.05 -3.02 10.72
CA ALA A 109 -8.97 -2.57 11.58
C ALA A 109 -9.55 -1.83 12.78
N GLU A 110 -8.80 -1.88 13.88
CA GLU A 110 -9.12 -1.24 15.15
C GLU A 110 -7.98 -0.29 15.54
N PRO A 111 -8.26 0.75 16.35
CA PRO A 111 -7.23 1.68 16.79
C PRO A 111 -6.10 0.92 17.47
N MET A 112 -4.88 1.13 16.99
CA MET A 112 -3.71 0.49 17.58
C MET A 112 -3.47 1.08 18.97
N VAL A 113 -3.45 0.20 19.98
CA VAL A 113 -3.04 0.55 21.34
C VAL A 113 -1.55 0.28 21.45
N HIS A 114 -0.76 1.33 21.64
CA HIS A 114 0.67 1.21 21.93
C HIS A 114 0.91 1.65 23.37
N ASN A 115 1.70 0.88 24.14
CA ASN A 115 1.79 0.89 25.61
C ASN A 115 2.10 2.23 26.31
N GLU A 116 2.32 3.31 25.56
CA GLU A 116 2.54 4.66 26.10
C GLU A 116 1.50 5.69 25.62
N VAL A 117 0.64 5.34 24.65
CA VAL A 117 -0.45 6.20 24.18
C VAL A 117 -1.67 5.38 23.77
N GLU A 118 -2.65 5.30 24.67
CA GLU A 118 -3.95 4.67 24.40
C GLU A 118 -4.68 5.43 23.27
N GLY A 119 -5.00 4.76 22.15
CA GLY A 119 -5.60 5.39 20.96
C GLY A 119 -4.73 6.43 20.24
N GLY A 120 -3.43 6.51 20.55
CA GLY A 120 -2.67 7.75 20.45
C GLY A 120 -1.86 8.02 19.19
N LEU A 121 -1.79 7.07 18.26
CA LEU A 121 -1.04 7.25 17.01
C LEU A 121 -1.91 7.76 15.86
N GLY A 122 -3.13 8.19 16.16
CA GLY A 122 -4.06 8.77 15.19
C GLY A 122 -5.14 7.78 14.73
N PHE A 123 -5.67 8.02 13.53
CA PHE A 123 -6.76 7.24 12.95
C PHE A 123 -6.28 5.91 12.37
N VAL A 124 -7.18 4.93 12.46
CA VAL A 124 -7.23 3.75 11.59
C VAL A 124 -7.73 4.16 10.22
#